data_AF-A0A4V6NQI9-F1
#
_entry.id   AF-A0A4V6NQI9-F1
#
_cell.length_a   1.000
_cell.length_b   1.000
_cell.length_c   1.000
_cell.angle_alpha   90.00
_cell.angle_beta   90.00
_cell.angle_gamma   90.00
#
_symmetry.space_group_name_H-M   'P 1'
#
loop_
_entity.id
_entity.type
_entity.pdbx_description
1 polymer ?
#
loop_
_entity_poly.entity_id
_entity_poly.type
_entity_poly.pdbx_seq_one_letter_code
_entity_poly.pdbx_strand_id
1 'polypeptide(L)'
;MECMNCGGTYDVIDFYIGEEKMILCADCRHKLVAITSKHKQGNKAGRPSLGETKKVSLTLSEDDWEWIDEKAKGNRSKLLRYLIGQEQSSEGRWSNDACLGYAILAAEKLGYSEKKVQELVVAIYGEFDRKSIGEAKDTYNQSSY
;
A
#
# COMPACT_ATOMS: atom_id res chain seq x y z
N MET A 1 5.24 15.22 30.09
CA MET A 1 5.72 14.66 28.81
C MET A 1 7.13 15.16 28.62
N GLU A 2 8.09 14.29 28.34
CA GLU A 2 9.51 14.65 28.21
C GLU A 2 9.96 14.55 26.76
N CYS A 3 10.74 15.53 26.31
CA CYS A 3 11.32 15.53 24.97
C CYS A 3 12.27 14.34 24.83
N MET A 4 12.00 13.47 23.87
CA MET A 4 12.82 12.28 23.62
C MET A 4 14.26 12.60 23.22
N ASN A 5 14.53 13.82 22.74
CA ASN A 5 15.84 14.22 22.25
C ASN A 5 16.74 14.86 23.32
N CYS A 6 16.18 15.71 24.20
CA CYS A 6 16.98 16.46 25.18
C CYS A 6 16.52 16.30 26.63
N GLY A 7 15.48 15.50 26.89
CA GLY A 7 14.87 15.36 28.22
C GLY A 7 14.13 16.60 28.71
N GLY A 8 14.07 17.67 27.93
CA GLY A 8 13.37 18.91 28.31
C GLY A 8 11.86 18.72 28.41
N THR A 9 11.23 19.43 29.34
CA THR A 9 9.79 19.36 29.62
C THR A 9 9.00 20.58 29.12
N TYR A 10 9.70 21.60 28.61
CA TYR A 10 9.08 22.84 28.14
C TYR A 10 8.47 22.68 26.74
N ASP A 11 7.18 23.01 26.64
CA ASP A 11 6.39 22.99 25.39
C ASP A 11 6.62 21.73 24.56
N VAL A 12 6.36 20.56 25.15
CA VAL A 12 6.52 19.24 24.53
C VAL A 12 5.20 18.80 23.91
N ILE A 13 5.23 18.46 22.62
CA ILE A 13 4.08 17.95 21.90
C ILE A 13 4.45 16.63 21.23
N ASP A 14 3.45 15.79 21.05
CA ASP A 14 3.53 14.59 20.24
C ASP A 14 3.01 14.85 18.82
N PHE A 15 3.71 14.36 17.82
CA PHE A 15 3.30 14.48 16.43
C PHE A 15 3.82 13.29 15.64
N TYR A 16 3.16 12.98 14.54
CA TYR A 16 3.49 11.83 13.70
C TYR A 16 4.38 12.27 12.55
N ILE A 17 5.48 11.54 12.35
CA ILE A 17 6.29 11.61 11.13
C ILE A 17 6.13 10.26 10.42
N GLY A 18 5.20 10.20 9.46
CA GLY A 18 4.77 8.91 8.91
C GLY A 18 3.95 8.16 9.95
N GLU A 19 4.37 6.94 10.31
CA GLU A 19 3.70 6.10 11.32
C GLU A 19 4.36 6.21 12.71
N GLU A 20 5.51 6.86 12.81
CA GLU A 20 6.23 7.02 14.09
C GLU A 20 5.74 8.24 14.85
N LYS A 21 5.39 8.00 16.11
CA LYS A 21 5.00 9.04 17.07
C LYS A 21 6.25 9.63 17.72
N MET A 22 6.51 10.90 17.44
CA MET A 22 7.64 11.65 18.01
C MET A 22 7.17 12.60 19.09
N ILE A 23 7.90 12.66 20.20
CA ILE A 23 7.61 13.55 21.33
C ILE A 23 8.79 14.50 21.53
N LEU A 24 8.64 15.77 21.15
CA LEU A 24 9.74 16.75 21.16
C LEU A 24 9.31 18.10 21.73
N CYS A 25 10.25 18.82 22.35
CA CYS A 25 10.06 20.20 22.80
C CYS A 25 10.17 21.23 21.66
N ALA A 26 9.69 22.45 21.89
CA ALA A 26 9.72 23.56 20.93
C ALA A 26 11.08 23.74 20.24
N ASP A 27 12.16 23.77 21.03
CA ASP A 27 13.51 24.01 20.51
C ASP A 27 14.01 22.87 19.63
N CYS A 28 13.72 21.62 20.00
CA CYS A 28 14.10 20.46 19.21
C CYS A 28 13.28 20.35 17.92
N ARG A 29 11.99 20.72 17.96
CA ARG A 29 11.14 20.83 16.77
C ARG A 29 11.63 21.94 15.84
N HIS A 30 11.99 23.10 16.37
CA HIS A 30 12.48 24.22 15.56
C HIS A 30 13.84 23.90 14.92
N LYS A 31 14.71 23.15 15.61
CA LYS A 31 15.96 22.64 15.03
C LYS A 31 15.73 21.62 13.91
N LEU A 32 14.73 20.75 14.03
CA LEU A 32 14.30 19.88 12.91
C LEU A 32 13.88 20.68 11.67
N VAL A 33 13.15 21.78 11.87
CA VAL A 33 12.72 22.68 10.78
C VAL A 33 13.89 23.54 10.25
N ALA A 34 14.85 23.91 11.10
CA ALA A 34 16.03 24.67 10.69
C ALA A 34 17.04 23.84 9.88
N ILE A 35 17.22 22.55 10.22
CA ILE A 35 18.03 21.59 9.44
C ILE A 35 17.44 21.38 8.04
N THR A 36 16.10 21.38 7.92
CA THR A 36 15.42 21.27 6.62
C THR A 36 15.49 22.56 5.78
N SER A 37 15.85 23.70 6.38
CA SER A 37 15.85 25.00 5.71
C SER A 37 17.24 25.58 5.41
N LYS A 38 18.31 25.17 6.12
CA LYS A 38 19.67 25.72 5.98
C LYS A 38 20.64 24.94 5.08
N HIS A 39 20.25 23.81 4.49
CA HIS A 39 21.04 23.12 3.45
C HIS A 39 20.87 23.75 2.04
N LYS A 40 20.71 25.07 1.95
CA LYS A 40 20.80 25.84 0.70
C LYS A 40 22.25 26.26 0.46
N GLN A 41 23.13 25.31 0.19
CA GLN A 41 24.29 25.43 -0.72
C GLN A 41 25.13 24.15 -0.68
N GLY A 42 25.28 23.52 -1.85
CA GLY A 42 26.25 22.45 -2.08
C GLY A 42 25.68 21.03 -1.98
N ASN A 43 25.33 20.49 -3.15
CA ASN A 43 25.26 19.05 -3.47
C ASN A 43 24.10 18.20 -2.94
N LYS A 44 23.24 17.81 -3.90
CA LYS A 44 22.30 16.69 -3.92
C LYS A 44 21.12 16.77 -2.93
N ALA A 45 20.02 17.32 -3.44
CA ALA A 45 18.69 17.12 -2.89
C ALA A 45 18.36 15.62 -2.80
N GLY A 46 18.34 15.09 -1.59
CA GLY A 46 17.90 13.73 -1.31
C GLY A 46 17.08 13.72 -0.03
N ARG A 47 15.80 13.34 -0.14
CA ARG A 47 14.96 12.88 0.98
C ARG A 47 15.76 11.85 1.79
N PRO A 48 15.73 11.87 3.14
CA PRO A 48 16.33 10.79 3.92
C PRO A 48 15.79 9.44 3.43
N SER A 49 16.69 8.50 3.17
CA SER A 49 16.33 7.16 2.70
C SER A 49 15.68 6.41 3.85
N LEU A 50 14.36 6.20 3.77
CA LEU A 50 13.56 5.43 4.72
C LEU A 50 13.89 3.92 4.72
N GLY A 51 15.02 3.49 4.14
CA GLY A 51 15.40 2.09 4.01
C GLY A 51 16.72 1.88 3.28
N GLU A 52 17.16 0.62 3.22
CA GLU A 52 18.38 0.22 2.52
C GLU A 52 18.17 0.15 1.01
N THR A 53 19.10 0.72 0.23
CA THR A 53 19.11 0.55 -1.23
C THR A 53 20.13 -0.50 -1.63
N LYS A 54 19.66 -1.60 -2.25
CA LYS A 54 20.52 -2.62 -2.87
C LYS A 54 20.34 -2.57 -4.39
N LYS A 55 21.44 -2.64 -5.14
CA LYS A 55 21.40 -2.73 -6.61
C LYS A 55 21.11 -4.18 -6.99
N VAL A 56 20.17 -4.38 -7.90
CA VAL A 56 19.80 -5.68 -8.43
C VAL A 56 19.91 -5.63 -9.95
N SER A 57 20.54 -6.63 -10.55
CA SER A 57 20.55 -6.82 -12.00
C SER A 57 19.41 -7.76 -12.36
N LEU A 58 18.61 -7.40 -13.36
CA LEU A 58 17.51 -8.21 -13.87
C LEU A 58 17.80 -8.56 -15.33
N THR A 59 17.58 -9.82 -15.70
CA THR A 59 17.58 -10.29 -17.08
C THR A 59 16.18 -10.77 -17.38
N LEU A 60 15.50 -10.12 -18.33
CA LEU A 60 14.11 -10.38 -18.72
C LEU A 60 14.03 -10.40 -20.25
N SER A 61 12.90 -10.85 -20.79
CA SER A 61 12.64 -10.80 -22.23
C SER A 61 12.49 -9.36 -22.73
N GLU A 62 12.56 -9.16 -24.06
CA GLU A 62 12.32 -7.84 -24.67
C GLU A 62 10.89 -7.36 -24.37
N ASP A 63 9.88 -8.23 -24.54
CA ASP A 63 8.47 -7.94 -24.24
C ASP A 63 8.26 -7.48 -22.79
N ASP A 64 8.93 -8.12 -21.82
CA ASP A 64 8.84 -7.73 -20.41
C ASP A 64 9.45 -6.34 -20.17
N TRP A 65 10.58 -6.03 -20.83
CA TRP A 65 11.22 -4.73 -20.72
C TRP A 65 10.38 -3.62 -21.35
N GLU A 66 9.77 -3.87 -22.50
CA GLU A 66 8.85 -2.93 -23.14
C GLU A 66 7.65 -2.63 -22.25
N TRP A 67 7.04 -3.67 -21.66
CA TRP A 67 5.94 -3.49 -20.72
C TRP A 67 6.36 -2.67 -19.50
N ILE A 68 7.51 -2.98 -18.89
CA ILE A 68 8.05 -2.23 -17.75
C ILE A 68 8.24 -0.76 -18.11
N ASP A 69 8.78 -0.48 -19.29
CA ASP A 69 9.07 0.89 -19.73
C ASP A 69 7.81 1.71 -19.95
N GLU A 70 6.82 1.12 -20.60
CA GLU A 70 5.51 1.73 -20.81
C GLU A 70 4.85 2.07 -19.47
N LYS A 71 4.82 1.11 -18.52
CA LYS A 71 4.19 1.32 -17.22
C LYS A 71 5.00 2.24 -16.30
N ALA A 72 6.32 2.23 -16.41
CA ALA A 72 7.20 3.00 -15.53
C ALA A 72 7.18 4.50 -15.82
N LYS A 73 6.78 4.91 -17.04
CA LYS A 73 6.77 6.30 -17.49
C LYS A 73 8.10 7.01 -17.16
N GLY A 74 9.21 6.32 -17.39
CA GLY A 74 10.57 6.81 -17.15
C GLY A 74 11.15 6.54 -15.75
N ASN A 75 10.44 5.88 -14.82
CA ASN A 75 10.98 5.53 -13.50
C ASN A 75 10.75 4.05 -13.13
N ARG A 76 11.59 3.16 -13.69
CA ARG A 76 11.53 1.71 -13.46
C ARG A 76 11.64 1.35 -11.98
N SER A 77 12.56 1.99 -11.25
CA SER A 77 12.76 1.71 -9.82
C SER A 77 11.55 2.07 -8.95
N LYS A 78 10.74 3.06 -9.35
CA LYS A 78 9.48 3.38 -8.66
C LYS A 78 8.43 2.31 -8.96
N LEU A 79 8.29 1.91 -10.22
CA LEU A 79 7.37 0.84 -10.61
C LEU A 79 7.72 -0.48 -9.90
N LEU A 80 8.98 -0.90 -9.94
CA LEU A 80 9.40 -2.15 -9.31
C LEU A 80 9.16 -2.16 -7.80
N ARG A 81 9.42 -1.04 -7.10
CA ARG A 81 9.08 -0.91 -5.67
C ARG A 81 7.58 -1.00 -5.42
N TYR A 82 6.77 -0.38 -6.29
CA TYR A 82 5.32 -0.47 -6.21
C TYR A 82 4.84 -1.91 -6.39
N LEU A 83 5.33 -2.62 -7.41
CA LEU A 83 4.96 -4.02 -7.67
C LEU A 83 5.36 -4.94 -6.52
N ILE A 84 6.57 -4.78 -5.98
CA ILE A 84 7.03 -5.52 -4.80
C ILE A 84 6.14 -5.22 -3.59
N GLY A 85 5.79 -3.96 -3.38
CA GLY A 85 4.89 -3.54 -2.29
C GLY A 85 3.48 -4.13 -2.44
N GLN A 86 2.93 -4.15 -3.67
CA GLN A 86 1.64 -4.77 -3.94
C GLN A 86 1.67 -6.28 -3.66
N GLU A 87 2.67 -6.99 -4.15
CA GLU A 87 2.78 -8.43 -3.96
C GLU A 87 2.95 -8.83 -2.49
N GLN A 88 3.63 -7.98 -1.69
CA GLN A 88 3.77 -8.19 -0.24
C GLN A 88 2.53 -7.77 0.55
N SER A 89 1.70 -6.86 0.01
CA SER A 89 0.51 -6.39 0.70
C SER A 89 -0.59 -7.44 0.68
N SER A 90 -1.30 -7.59 1.80
CA SER A 90 -2.49 -8.46 1.88
C SER A 90 -3.61 -8.02 0.94
N GLU A 91 -3.61 -6.74 0.54
CA GLU A 91 -4.62 -6.16 -0.36
C GLU A 91 -4.31 -6.35 -1.85
N GLY A 92 -3.04 -6.59 -2.22
CA GLY A 92 -2.62 -6.69 -3.61
C GLY A 92 -2.83 -8.07 -4.23
N ARG A 93 -3.05 -9.10 -3.41
CA ARG A 93 -3.25 -10.47 -3.87
C ARG A 93 -4.74 -10.80 -3.94
N TRP A 94 -5.19 -11.25 -5.11
CA TRP A 94 -6.52 -11.85 -5.23
C TRP A 94 -6.68 -13.01 -4.25
N SER A 95 -7.82 -13.06 -3.55
CA SER A 95 -8.17 -14.12 -2.62
C SER A 95 -9.65 -14.49 -2.78
N ASN A 96 -9.90 -15.75 -3.15
CA ASN A 96 -11.25 -16.31 -3.21
C ASN A 96 -11.94 -16.22 -1.84
N ASP A 97 -11.19 -16.42 -0.75
CA ASP A 97 -11.71 -16.32 0.61
C ASP A 97 -12.17 -14.89 0.93
N ALA A 98 -11.39 -13.88 0.50
CA ALA A 98 -11.78 -12.49 0.68
C ALA A 98 -13.04 -12.14 -0.13
N CYS A 99 -13.15 -12.66 -1.37
CA CYS A 99 -14.36 -12.50 -2.18
C CYS A 99 -15.61 -13.07 -1.49
N LEU A 100 -15.52 -14.31 -0.96
CA LEU A 100 -16.62 -14.92 -0.21
C LEU A 100 -16.93 -14.15 1.08
N GLY A 101 -15.91 -13.68 1.78
CA GLY A 101 -16.08 -12.84 2.98
C GLY A 101 -16.88 -11.57 2.68
N TYR A 102 -16.55 -10.86 1.59
CA TYR A 102 -17.33 -9.69 1.17
C TYR A 102 -18.78 -10.03 0.80
N ALA A 103 -19.01 -11.17 0.13
CA ALA A 103 -20.35 -11.62 -0.23
C ALA A 103 -21.19 -11.95 1.02
N ILE A 104 -20.62 -12.62 2.02
CA ILE A 104 -21.26 -12.92 3.30
C ILE A 104 -21.65 -11.62 4.01
N LEU A 105 -20.70 -10.68 4.18
CA LEU A 105 -20.94 -9.40 4.85
C LEU A 105 -22.04 -8.58 4.17
N ALA A 106 -22.06 -8.57 2.83
CA ALA A 106 -23.11 -7.90 2.07
C ALA A 106 -24.48 -8.57 2.26
N ALA A 107 -24.53 -9.90 2.21
CA ALA A 107 -25.76 -10.67 2.38
C ALA A 107 -26.35 -10.51 3.79
N GLU A 108 -25.51 -10.56 4.84
CA GLU A 108 -25.91 -10.30 6.22
C GLU A 108 -26.47 -8.89 6.41
N LYS A 109 -25.80 -7.88 5.81
CA LYS A 109 -26.27 -6.49 5.84
C LYS A 109 -27.64 -6.33 5.15
N LEU A 110 -27.94 -7.15 4.15
CA LEU A 110 -29.23 -7.20 3.47
C LEU A 110 -30.26 -8.08 4.20
N GLY A 111 -29.90 -8.69 5.33
CA GLY A 111 -30.81 -9.50 6.16
C GLY A 111 -31.07 -10.91 5.61
N TYR A 112 -30.13 -11.48 4.85
CA TYR A 112 -30.26 -12.84 4.34
C TYR A 112 -30.26 -13.85 5.49
N SER A 113 -31.03 -14.92 5.37
CA SER A 113 -30.98 -16.02 6.34
C SER A 113 -29.68 -16.81 6.20
N GLU A 114 -29.24 -17.45 7.28
CA GLU A 114 -28.01 -18.26 7.29
C GLU A 114 -27.98 -19.30 6.15
N LYS A 115 -29.10 -20.00 5.93
CA LYS A 115 -29.23 -20.95 4.81
C LYS A 115 -29.02 -20.27 3.45
N LYS A 116 -29.53 -19.05 3.25
CA LYS A 116 -29.36 -18.30 2.00
C LYS A 116 -27.93 -17.80 1.82
N VAL A 117 -27.27 -17.39 2.90
CA VAL A 117 -25.83 -17.07 2.87
C VAL A 117 -25.03 -18.31 2.48
N GLN A 118 -25.34 -19.48 3.05
CA GLN A 118 -24.65 -20.73 2.70
C GLN A 118 -24.86 -21.11 1.23
N GLU A 119 -26.10 -21.03 0.72
CA GLU A 119 -26.41 -21.27 -0.70
C GLU A 119 -25.62 -20.31 -1.61
N LEU A 120 -25.55 -19.02 -1.25
CA LEU A 120 -24.78 -18.01 -1.98
C LEU A 120 -23.28 -18.32 -2.02
N VAL A 121 -22.69 -18.64 -0.86
CA VAL A 121 -21.26 -18.98 -0.75
C VAL A 121 -20.92 -20.20 -1.60
N VAL A 122 -21.72 -21.26 -1.54
CA VAL A 122 -21.50 -22.47 -2.35
C VAL A 122 -21.62 -22.17 -3.84
N ALA A 123 -22.59 -21.35 -4.25
CA ALA A 123 -22.76 -20.96 -5.65
C ALA A 123 -21.55 -20.16 -6.17
N ILE A 124 -21.10 -19.15 -5.41
CA ILE A 124 -19.92 -18.35 -5.77
C ILE A 124 -18.67 -19.22 -5.82
N TYR A 125 -18.47 -20.07 -4.81
CA TYR A 125 -17.32 -21.00 -4.78
C TYR A 125 -17.30 -21.90 -6.02
N GLY A 126 -18.46 -22.42 -6.44
CA GLY A 126 -18.58 -23.24 -7.64
C GLY A 126 -18.19 -22.51 -8.93
N GLU A 127 -18.34 -21.18 -8.99
CA GLU A 127 -17.89 -20.38 -10.14
C GLU A 127 -16.37 -20.18 -10.16
N PHE A 128 -15.71 -20.14 -8.99
CA PHE A 128 -14.25 -20.04 -8.93
C PHE A 128 -13.54 -21.21 -9.65
N ASP A 129 -14.12 -22.41 -9.59
CA ASP A 129 -13.57 -23.59 -10.26
C ASP A 129 -13.85 -23.60 -11.78
N ARG A 130 -14.84 -22.82 -12.23
CA ARG A 130 -15.34 -22.86 -13.61
C ARG A 130 -14.93 -21.66 -14.45
N LYS A 131 -14.60 -20.55 -13.81
CA LYS A 131 -14.35 -19.25 -14.45
C LYS A 131 -13.00 -18.71 -14.07
N SER A 132 -12.30 -18.19 -15.06
CA SER A 132 -11.09 -17.40 -14.82
C SER A 132 -11.43 -16.06 -14.18
N ILE A 133 -10.45 -15.46 -13.50
CA ILE A 133 -10.57 -14.09 -12.94
C ILE A 133 -10.93 -13.07 -14.04
N GLY A 134 -10.40 -13.25 -15.25
CA GLY A 134 -10.70 -12.41 -16.40
C GLY A 134 -12.18 -12.47 -16.79
N GLU A 135 -12.74 -13.68 -16.95
CA GLU A 135 -14.16 -13.86 -17.29
C GLU A 135 -15.10 -13.30 -16.20
N ALA A 136 -14.78 -13.52 -14.93
CA ALA A 136 -15.56 -12.99 -13.82
C ALA A 136 -15.55 -11.44 -13.80
N LYS A 137 -14.39 -10.84 -14.05
CA LYS A 137 -14.23 -9.39 -14.18
C LYS A 137 -15.03 -8.83 -15.34
N ASP A 138 -14.98 -9.48 -16.50
CA ASP A 138 -15.74 -9.04 -17.68
C ASP A 138 -17.24 -9.13 -17.44
N THR A 139 -17.70 -10.20 -16.77
CA THR A 139 -19.11 -10.36 -16.38
C THR A 139 -19.60 -9.18 -15.53
N TYR A 140 -18.80 -8.72 -14.56
CA TYR A 140 -19.13 -7.54 -13.77
C TYR A 140 -19.16 -6.26 -14.62
N ASN A 141 -18.09 -5.98 -15.37
CA ASN A 141 -17.95 -4.75 -16.15
C ASN A 141 -19.00 -4.59 -17.25
N GLN A 142 -19.56 -5.71 -17.74
CA GLN A 142 -20.60 -5.73 -18.77
C GLN A 142 -22.02 -5.80 -18.18
N SER A 143 -22.15 -5.97 -16.86
CA SER A 143 -23.44 -6.01 -16.20
C SER A 143 -24.03 -4.60 -16.03
N SER A 144 -25.33 -4.52 -15.72
CA SER A 144 -26.01 -3.27 -15.37
C SER A 144 -25.85 -2.87 -13.89
N TYR A 145 -25.03 -3.62 -13.13
CA TYR A 145 -24.83 -3.45 -11.70
C TYR A 145 -23.45 -2.83 -11.39
#